data_AF-A0A3D5URM8-F1
#
_entry.id   AF-A0A3D5URM8-F1
#
_cell.length_a   1.000
_cell.length_b   1.000
_cell.length_c   1.000
_cell.angle_alpha   90.00
_cell.angle_beta   90.00
_cell.angle_gamma   90.00
#
_symmetry.space_group_name_H-M   'P 1'
#
loop_
_entity.id
_entity.type
_entity.pdbx_description
1 polymer ?
#
loop_
_entity_poly.entity_id
_entity_poly.type
_entity_poly.pdbx_seq_one_letter_code
_entity_poly.pdbx_strand_id
1 'polypeptide(L)'
;MIYQAIGSAVAADERIQLFKLAFATAETAGLYYPTVEALYPELSAMEPNAALRPLAPAATRAFIAIGENTKAREWFALVAPGGQMLGRDGRELSGLMRVAGGSATGFDGKELSAEIIADLKSGVKSTQFYAASEAMLLDALGFKLDPAVWEALLDARGALTGKVPPEALLNRLHAAGARDAVGETVLLALDVTGQAGPGSVHPRASAQAVASLRAVGLESEARRLALEALMARSSAGRG
;
A
#
# COMPACT_ATOMS: atom_id res chain seq x y z
N MET A 1 13.90 14.17 -20.08
CA MET A 1 13.14 14.18 -21.35
C MET A 1 11.69 13.73 -21.20
N ILE A 2 11.35 12.73 -20.35
CA ILE A 2 9.95 12.28 -20.19
C ILE A 2 9.01 13.35 -19.60
N TYR A 3 9.45 14.12 -18.60
CA TYR A 3 8.67 15.23 -18.02
C TYR A 3 8.21 16.26 -19.08
N GLN A 4 9.14 16.70 -19.93
CA GLN A 4 8.85 17.65 -21.02
C GLN A 4 7.94 17.03 -22.09
N ALA A 5 8.09 15.74 -22.37
CA ALA A 5 7.23 15.04 -23.32
C ALA A 5 5.77 14.97 -22.85
N ILE A 6 5.54 14.70 -21.56
CA ILE A 6 4.18 14.68 -20.96
C ILE A 6 3.49 16.04 -21.09
N GLY A 7 4.19 17.13 -20.77
CA GLY A 7 3.65 18.49 -20.89
C GLY A 7 3.38 18.91 -22.35
N SER A 8 4.08 18.32 -23.33
CA SER A 8 3.90 18.62 -24.76
C SER A 8 2.89 17.70 -25.47
N ALA A 9 2.50 16.58 -24.88
CA ALA A 9 1.66 15.59 -25.54
C ALA A 9 0.21 16.11 -25.67
N VAL A 10 -0.28 16.23 -26.90
CA VAL A 10 -1.60 16.77 -27.21
C VAL A 10 -2.68 15.68 -27.17
N ALA A 11 -2.36 14.46 -27.61
CA ALA A 11 -3.28 13.33 -27.60
C ALA A 11 -3.41 12.70 -26.20
N ALA A 12 -4.63 12.31 -25.83
CA ALA A 12 -4.90 11.66 -24.54
C ALA A 12 -4.16 10.31 -24.41
N ASP A 13 -4.17 9.50 -25.47
CA ASP A 13 -3.53 8.18 -25.47
C ASP A 13 -2.01 8.26 -25.27
N GLU A 14 -1.35 9.25 -25.87
CA GLU A 14 0.09 9.47 -25.70
C GLU A 14 0.43 9.86 -24.26
N ARG A 15 -0.36 10.76 -23.65
CA ARG A 15 -0.21 11.14 -22.24
C ARG A 15 -0.38 9.94 -21.32
N ILE A 16 -1.41 9.12 -21.53
CA ILE A 16 -1.63 7.90 -20.76
C ILE A 16 -0.40 6.99 -20.80
N GLN A 17 0.13 6.71 -22.00
CA GLN A 17 1.29 5.85 -22.16
C GLN A 17 2.54 6.42 -21.48
N LEU A 18 2.77 7.73 -21.59
CA LEU A 18 3.92 8.39 -20.97
C LEU A 18 3.86 8.32 -19.44
N PHE A 19 2.70 8.57 -18.82
CA PHE A 19 2.54 8.42 -17.36
C PHE A 19 2.78 6.99 -16.91
N LYS A 20 2.16 6.01 -17.57
CA LYS A 20 2.35 4.59 -17.24
C LYS A 20 3.82 4.18 -17.35
N LEU A 21 4.49 4.58 -18.42
CA LEU A 21 5.91 4.30 -18.64
C LEU A 21 6.79 4.97 -17.58
N ALA A 22 6.53 6.24 -17.25
CA ALA A 22 7.28 6.97 -16.24
C ALA A 22 7.19 6.27 -14.88
N PHE A 23 5.98 5.90 -14.46
CA PHE A 23 5.73 5.20 -13.20
C PHE A 23 6.34 3.80 -13.16
N ALA A 24 6.20 3.01 -14.22
CA ALA A 24 6.80 1.67 -14.31
C ALA A 24 8.34 1.72 -14.24
N THR A 25 8.94 2.69 -14.95
CA THR A 25 10.39 2.91 -14.94
C THR A 25 10.87 3.35 -13.55
N ALA A 26 10.15 4.26 -12.92
CA ALA A 26 10.46 4.76 -11.59
C ALA A 26 10.36 3.67 -10.51
N GLU A 27 9.35 2.81 -10.58
CA GLU A 27 9.19 1.66 -9.67
C GLU A 27 10.41 0.74 -9.75
N THR A 28 10.85 0.40 -10.97
CA THR A 28 12.02 -0.46 -11.21
C THR A 28 13.31 0.17 -10.70
N ALA A 29 13.42 1.50 -10.76
CA ALA A 29 14.57 2.26 -10.29
C ALA A 29 14.53 2.59 -8.78
N GLY A 30 13.46 2.24 -8.06
CA GLY A 30 13.28 2.64 -6.66
C GLY A 30 13.01 4.15 -6.46
N LEU A 31 12.56 4.84 -7.51
CA LEU A 31 12.34 6.28 -7.56
C LEU A 31 10.85 6.63 -7.74
N TYR A 32 9.94 5.73 -7.38
CA TYR A 32 8.50 5.90 -7.58
C TYR A 32 7.97 7.19 -6.92
N TYR A 33 8.20 7.38 -5.62
CA TYR A 33 7.73 8.56 -4.87
C TYR A 33 8.25 9.89 -5.46
N PRO A 34 9.57 10.09 -5.64
CA PRO A 34 10.07 11.31 -6.28
C PRO A 34 9.51 11.56 -7.68
N THR A 35 9.27 10.50 -8.45
CA THR A 35 8.70 10.63 -9.80
C THR A 35 7.24 11.05 -9.76
N VAL A 36 6.44 10.50 -8.83
CA VAL A 36 5.05 10.92 -8.64
C VAL A 36 4.99 12.38 -8.20
N GLU A 37 5.83 12.80 -7.24
CA GLU A 37 5.90 14.19 -6.78
C GLU A 37 6.27 15.14 -7.93
N ALA A 38 7.27 14.80 -8.74
CA ALA A 38 7.70 15.61 -9.88
C ALA A 38 6.61 15.74 -10.96
N LEU A 39 5.81 14.68 -11.16
CA LEU A 39 4.73 14.64 -12.14
C LEU A 39 3.38 15.10 -11.58
N TYR A 40 3.32 15.46 -10.30
CA TYR A 40 2.08 15.86 -9.64
C TYR A 40 1.37 16.99 -10.37
N PRO A 41 2.00 18.13 -10.74
CA PRO A 41 1.28 19.23 -11.38
C PRO A 41 0.50 18.78 -12.62
N GLU A 42 1.14 17.98 -13.48
CA GLU A 42 0.55 17.46 -14.72
C GLU A 42 -0.56 16.44 -14.46
N LEU A 43 -0.33 15.48 -13.57
CA LEU A 43 -1.34 14.47 -13.23
C LEU A 43 -2.56 15.11 -12.54
N SER A 44 -2.30 16.12 -11.71
CA SER A 44 -3.29 16.82 -10.90
C SER A 44 -4.22 17.71 -11.74
N ALA A 45 -3.77 18.13 -12.92
CA ALA A 45 -4.54 18.93 -13.88
C ALA A 45 -5.47 18.09 -14.77
N MET A 46 -5.29 16.76 -14.78
CA MET A 46 -6.14 15.85 -15.55
C MET A 46 -7.41 15.51 -14.76
N GLU A 47 -8.57 15.83 -15.32
CA GLU A 47 -9.87 15.46 -14.73
C GLU A 47 -10.25 14.02 -15.08
N PRO A 48 -10.55 13.15 -14.09
CA PRO A 48 -10.99 11.78 -14.32
C PRO A 48 -12.22 11.72 -15.23
N ASN A 49 -12.11 11.00 -16.35
CA ASN A 49 -13.22 10.77 -17.27
C ASN A 49 -13.09 9.42 -17.99
N ALA A 50 -14.11 9.03 -18.73
CA ALA A 50 -14.16 7.72 -19.39
C ALA A 50 -13.00 7.45 -20.37
N ALA A 51 -12.46 8.48 -21.02
CA ALA A 51 -11.33 8.33 -21.94
C ALA A 51 -10.02 8.04 -21.19
N LEU A 52 -9.89 8.47 -19.93
CA LEU A 52 -8.71 8.26 -19.09
C LEU A 52 -8.79 6.97 -18.25
N ARG A 53 -9.83 6.14 -18.43
CA ARG A 53 -9.98 4.87 -17.71
C ARG A 53 -8.73 3.98 -17.76
N PRO A 54 -7.98 3.86 -18.88
CA PRO A 54 -6.75 3.05 -18.91
C PRO A 54 -5.61 3.55 -18.00
N LEU A 55 -5.62 4.84 -17.62
CA LEU A 55 -4.66 5.44 -16.69
C LEU A 55 -5.10 5.29 -15.23
N ALA A 56 -6.38 5.05 -14.98
CA ALA A 56 -6.98 5.18 -13.65
C ALA A 56 -6.28 4.36 -12.55
N PRO A 57 -5.92 3.07 -12.74
CA PRO A 57 -5.21 2.33 -11.71
C PRO A 57 -3.86 2.97 -11.32
N ALA A 58 -3.10 3.45 -12.32
CA ALA A 58 -1.80 4.07 -12.10
C ALA A 58 -1.92 5.45 -11.45
N ALA A 59 -2.92 6.25 -11.87
CA ALA A 59 -3.22 7.53 -11.25
C ALA A 59 -3.70 7.38 -9.79
N THR A 60 -4.60 6.43 -9.51
CA THR A 60 -5.04 6.12 -8.14
C THR A 60 -3.84 5.74 -7.26
N ARG A 61 -2.99 4.81 -7.72
CA ARG A 61 -1.77 4.42 -7.00
C ARG A 61 -0.87 5.62 -6.71
N ALA A 62 -0.66 6.49 -7.69
CA ALA A 62 0.17 7.68 -7.57
C ALA A 62 -0.38 8.65 -6.50
N PHE A 63 -1.67 8.98 -6.56
CA PHE A 63 -2.27 9.86 -5.56
C PHE A 63 -2.30 9.25 -4.15
N ILE A 64 -2.49 7.93 -4.02
CA ILE A 64 -2.34 7.23 -2.74
C ILE A 64 -0.92 7.43 -2.17
N ALA A 65 0.11 7.26 -3.01
CA ALA A 65 1.50 7.32 -2.58
C ALA A 65 1.89 8.66 -1.95
N ILE A 66 1.37 9.77 -2.48
CA ILE A 66 1.64 11.12 -1.96
C ILE A 66 0.58 11.62 -0.97
N GLY A 67 -0.36 10.76 -0.55
CA GLY A 67 -1.36 11.09 0.47
C GLY A 67 -2.56 11.92 -0.03
N GLU A 68 -2.74 12.05 -1.33
CA GLU A 68 -3.82 12.82 -1.98
C GLU A 68 -5.13 12.01 -2.03
N ASN A 69 -5.71 11.76 -0.85
CA ASN A 69 -6.85 10.86 -0.66
C ASN A 69 -8.11 11.25 -1.44
N THR A 70 -8.32 12.53 -1.72
CA THR A 70 -9.47 13.01 -2.51
C THR A 70 -9.28 12.66 -3.98
N LYS A 71 -8.14 13.02 -4.57
CA LYS A 71 -7.82 12.69 -5.97
C LYS A 71 -7.73 11.18 -6.18
N ALA A 72 -7.17 10.43 -5.22
CA ALA A 72 -7.15 8.97 -5.26
C ALA A 72 -8.57 8.39 -5.39
N ARG A 73 -9.54 8.90 -4.62
CA ARG A 73 -10.96 8.47 -4.68
C ARG A 73 -11.61 8.81 -6.02
N GLU A 74 -11.38 10.01 -6.54
CA GLU A 74 -11.94 10.45 -7.83
C GLU A 74 -11.45 9.56 -8.98
N TRP A 75 -10.15 9.25 -9.02
CA TRP A 75 -9.58 8.34 -9.99
C TRP A 75 -10.01 6.88 -9.78
N PHE A 76 -10.13 6.45 -8.53
CA PHE A 76 -10.59 5.08 -8.20
C PHE A 76 -12.01 4.81 -8.66
N ALA A 77 -12.87 5.83 -8.74
CA ALA A 77 -14.24 5.69 -9.27
C ALA A 77 -14.28 5.21 -10.73
N LEU A 78 -13.21 5.41 -11.51
CA LEU A 78 -13.10 4.87 -12.87
C LEU A 78 -12.68 3.38 -12.89
N VAL A 79 -12.04 2.90 -11.82
CA VAL A 79 -11.61 1.50 -11.65
C VAL A 79 -12.76 0.64 -11.11
N ALA A 80 -13.58 1.19 -10.21
CA ALA A 80 -14.73 0.53 -9.60
C ALA A 80 -16.04 1.31 -9.90
N PRO A 81 -16.52 1.32 -11.16
CA PRO A 81 -17.70 2.08 -11.53
C PRO A 81 -18.94 1.55 -10.78
N GLY A 82 -19.73 2.47 -10.20
CA GLY A 82 -20.90 2.10 -9.41
C GLY A 82 -20.60 1.38 -8.10
N GLY A 83 -19.36 1.45 -7.60
CA GLY A 83 -18.93 0.77 -6.37
C GLY A 83 -18.63 -0.72 -6.56
N GLN A 84 -18.80 -1.26 -7.77
CA GLN A 84 -18.44 -2.64 -8.08
C GLN A 84 -16.95 -2.73 -8.36
N MET A 85 -16.23 -3.39 -7.46
CA MET A 85 -14.79 -3.61 -7.60
C MET A 85 -14.51 -4.55 -8.77
N LEU A 86 -13.85 -4.04 -9.81
CA LEU A 86 -13.54 -4.82 -11.01
C LEU A 86 -12.10 -5.30 -10.99
N GLY A 87 -11.94 -6.62 -11.00
CA GLY A 87 -10.65 -7.27 -11.12
C GLY A 87 -9.69 -6.96 -9.97
N ARG A 88 -8.43 -7.31 -10.22
CA ARG A 88 -7.39 -7.29 -9.20
C ARG A 88 -6.94 -5.89 -8.78
N ASP A 89 -6.84 -4.97 -9.75
CA ASP A 89 -6.41 -3.61 -9.47
C ASP A 89 -7.36 -2.90 -8.53
N GLY A 90 -8.68 -3.06 -8.73
CA GLY A 90 -9.68 -2.51 -7.82
C GLY A 90 -9.51 -3.02 -6.38
N ARG A 91 -9.21 -4.31 -6.23
CA ARG A 91 -9.05 -4.97 -4.92
C ARG A 91 -7.83 -4.49 -4.15
N GLU A 92 -6.68 -4.43 -4.80
CA GLU A 92 -5.47 -3.97 -4.16
C GLU A 92 -5.52 -2.45 -3.91
N LEU A 93 -6.03 -1.64 -4.85
CA LEU A 93 -6.14 -0.19 -4.64
C LEU A 93 -7.11 0.16 -3.50
N SER A 94 -8.21 -0.58 -3.35
CA SER A 94 -9.10 -0.39 -2.20
C SER A 94 -8.41 -0.67 -0.87
N GLY A 95 -7.64 -1.75 -0.78
CA GLY A 95 -6.85 -2.06 0.41
C GLY A 95 -5.77 -1.01 0.71
N LEU A 96 -5.10 -0.51 -0.32
CA LEU A 96 -4.15 0.60 -0.19
C LEU A 96 -4.81 1.88 0.32
N MET A 97 -6.01 2.22 -0.17
CA MET A 97 -6.77 3.37 0.33
C MET A 97 -7.19 3.19 1.80
N ARG A 98 -7.54 1.97 2.22
CA ARG A 98 -7.84 1.65 3.63
C ARG A 98 -6.62 1.87 4.52
N VAL A 99 -5.44 1.44 4.10
CA VAL A 99 -4.19 1.66 4.84
C VAL A 99 -3.80 3.14 4.88
N ALA A 100 -3.91 3.85 3.75
CA ALA A 100 -3.50 5.24 3.62
C ALA A 100 -4.33 6.22 4.47
N GLY A 101 -5.66 6.05 4.49
CA GLY A 101 -6.56 7.02 5.12
C GLY A 101 -7.83 6.43 5.71
N GLY A 102 -7.97 5.12 5.74
CA GLY A 102 -9.13 4.45 6.32
C GLY A 102 -9.19 4.58 7.85
N SER A 103 -10.40 4.82 8.36
CA SER A 103 -10.69 4.72 9.78
C SER A 103 -11.06 3.29 10.16
N ALA A 104 -10.50 2.76 11.23
CA ALA A 104 -10.84 1.43 11.75
C ALA A 104 -12.35 1.29 12.14
N THR A 105 -13.04 2.40 12.40
CA THR A 105 -14.48 2.44 12.72
C THR A 105 -15.38 2.62 11.50
N GLY A 106 -14.81 2.90 10.33
CA GLY A 106 -15.55 3.26 9.12
C GLY A 106 -15.86 2.11 8.16
N PHE A 107 -15.50 0.86 8.51
CA PHE A 107 -15.65 -0.30 7.62
C PHE A 107 -16.37 -1.45 8.30
N ASP A 108 -17.07 -2.25 7.48
CA ASP A 108 -17.55 -3.56 7.91
C ASP A 108 -16.38 -4.54 8.01
N GLY A 109 -15.96 -4.83 9.24
CA GLY A 109 -14.87 -5.77 9.50
C GLY A 109 -15.15 -7.19 8.99
N LYS A 110 -16.41 -7.61 8.87
CA LYS A 110 -16.76 -8.94 8.35
C LYS A 110 -16.57 -9.01 6.84
N GLU A 111 -17.04 -8.00 6.11
CA GLU A 111 -16.87 -7.91 4.66
C GLU A 111 -15.37 -7.85 4.30
N LEU A 112 -14.63 -6.97 4.97
CA LEU A 112 -13.17 -6.87 4.82
C LEU A 112 -12.45 -8.20 5.12
N SER A 113 -12.84 -8.89 6.19
CA SER A 113 -12.26 -10.19 6.53
C SER A 113 -12.58 -11.24 5.46
N ALA A 114 -13.79 -11.24 4.91
CA ALA A 114 -14.18 -12.15 3.84
C ALA A 114 -13.38 -11.89 2.55
N GLU A 115 -13.14 -10.63 2.18
CA GLU A 115 -12.28 -10.25 1.06
C GLU A 115 -10.86 -10.80 1.23
N ILE A 116 -10.24 -10.57 2.40
CA ILE A 116 -8.88 -11.05 2.71
C ILE A 116 -8.81 -12.57 2.68
N ILE A 117 -9.79 -13.26 3.28
CA ILE A 117 -9.85 -14.74 3.29
C ILE A 117 -9.95 -15.30 1.87
N ALA A 118 -10.77 -14.69 1.02
CA ALA A 118 -10.90 -15.11 -0.38
C ALA A 118 -9.56 -14.99 -1.13
N ASP A 119 -8.84 -13.87 -0.94
CA ASP A 119 -7.53 -13.66 -1.55
C ASP A 119 -6.47 -14.64 -1.04
N LEU A 120 -6.44 -14.93 0.27
CA LEU A 120 -5.55 -15.92 0.87
C LEU A 120 -5.82 -17.34 0.34
N LYS A 121 -7.07 -17.66 0.00
CA LYS A 121 -7.49 -18.96 -0.56
C LYS A 121 -7.43 -19.05 -2.09
N SER A 122 -7.06 -17.96 -2.78
CA SER A 122 -7.11 -17.88 -4.24
C SER A 122 -6.15 -18.84 -4.97
N GLY A 123 -5.10 -19.34 -4.31
CA GLY A 123 -4.03 -20.10 -4.95
C GLY A 123 -3.10 -19.28 -5.85
N VAL A 124 -3.37 -17.99 -6.03
CA VAL A 124 -2.54 -17.06 -6.81
C VAL A 124 -1.51 -16.42 -5.88
N LYS A 125 -0.23 -16.83 -6.00
CA LYS A 125 0.85 -16.41 -5.09
C LYS A 125 0.88 -14.91 -4.81
N SER A 126 0.87 -14.08 -5.83
CA SER A 126 0.94 -12.63 -5.68
C SER A 126 -0.28 -12.06 -4.93
N THR A 127 -1.46 -12.68 -5.09
CA THR A 127 -2.70 -12.26 -4.40
C THR A 127 -2.64 -12.66 -2.94
N GLN A 128 -2.14 -13.86 -2.66
CA GLN A 128 -1.89 -14.30 -1.29
C GLN A 128 -0.83 -13.43 -0.59
N PHE A 129 0.25 -13.05 -1.28
CA PHE A 129 1.30 -12.18 -0.73
C PHE A 129 0.77 -10.81 -0.34
N TYR A 130 -0.07 -10.23 -1.20
CA TYR A 130 -0.74 -8.97 -0.93
C TYR A 130 -1.67 -9.10 0.28
N ALA A 131 -2.60 -10.06 0.27
CA ALA A 131 -3.60 -10.23 1.33
C ALA A 131 -2.98 -10.58 2.69
N ALA A 132 -1.92 -11.38 2.72
CA ALA A 132 -1.18 -11.68 3.95
C ALA A 132 -0.56 -10.42 4.55
N SER A 133 -0.03 -9.53 3.70
CA SER A 133 0.56 -8.26 4.15
C SER A 133 -0.52 -7.28 4.58
N GLU A 134 -1.61 -7.17 3.83
CA GLU A 134 -2.78 -6.34 4.16
C GLU A 134 -3.36 -6.71 5.53
N ALA A 135 -3.60 -8.00 5.80
CA ALA A 135 -4.14 -8.47 7.07
C ALA A 135 -3.29 -8.03 8.27
N MET A 136 -1.97 -8.27 8.21
CA MET A 136 -1.06 -7.93 9.30
C MET A 136 -0.94 -6.41 9.51
N LEU A 137 -0.92 -5.63 8.43
CA LEU A 137 -0.80 -4.18 8.51
C LEU A 137 -2.10 -3.54 9.02
N LEU A 138 -3.26 -4.03 8.59
CA LEU A 138 -4.55 -3.56 9.11
C LEU A 138 -4.70 -3.87 10.59
N ASP A 139 -4.34 -5.07 11.05
CA ASP A 139 -4.31 -5.39 12.48
C ASP A 139 -3.37 -4.46 13.26
N ALA A 140 -2.17 -4.21 12.75
CA ALA A 140 -1.22 -3.27 13.36
C ALA A 140 -1.75 -1.82 13.41
N LEU A 141 -2.54 -1.41 12.41
CA LEU A 141 -3.26 -0.13 12.37
C LEU A 141 -4.53 -0.11 13.24
N GLY A 142 -4.87 -1.23 13.91
CA GLY A 142 -5.96 -1.34 14.86
C GLY A 142 -7.30 -1.73 14.26
N PHE A 143 -7.35 -2.14 12.98
CA PHE A 143 -8.55 -2.68 12.37
C PHE A 143 -8.88 -4.04 13.01
N LYS A 144 -10.17 -4.27 13.27
CA LYS A 144 -10.64 -5.53 13.85
C LYS A 144 -11.00 -6.50 12.74
N LEU A 145 -10.15 -7.50 12.54
CA LEU A 145 -10.37 -8.60 11.62
C LEU A 145 -11.01 -9.79 12.34
N ASP A 146 -11.79 -10.57 11.61
CA ASP A 146 -12.36 -11.82 12.11
C ASP A 146 -11.24 -12.84 12.39
N PRO A 147 -11.29 -13.61 13.48
CA PRO A 147 -10.32 -14.64 13.77
C PRO A 147 -10.07 -15.64 12.62
N ALA A 148 -11.08 -15.89 11.77
CA ALA A 148 -10.95 -16.75 10.59
C ALA A 148 -9.90 -16.26 9.57
N VAL A 149 -9.54 -14.98 9.59
CA VAL A 149 -8.43 -14.45 8.78
C VAL A 149 -7.10 -15.09 9.19
N TRP A 150 -6.87 -15.27 10.49
CA TRP A 150 -5.64 -15.85 11.01
C TRP A 150 -5.51 -17.34 10.69
N GLU A 151 -6.62 -18.08 10.73
CA GLU A 151 -6.65 -19.47 10.27
C GLU A 151 -6.31 -19.58 8.77
N ALA A 152 -6.93 -18.74 7.93
CA ALA A 152 -6.63 -18.69 6.51
C ALA A 152 -5.16 -18.30 6.24
N LEU A 153 -4.58 -17.44 7.07
CA LEU A 153 -3.18 -17.04 6.99
C LEU A 153 -2.22 -18.18 7.37
N LEU A 154 -2.57 -19.00 8.38
CA LEU A 154 -1.80 -20.19 8.77
C LEU A 154 -1.76 -21.24 7.65
N ASP A 155 -2.90 -21.44 6.98
CA ASP A 155 -3.00 -22.28 5.78
C ASP A 155 -2.16 -21.71 4.64
N ALA A 156 -2.17 -20.39 4.48
CA ALA A 156 -1.42 -19.65 3.47
C ALA A 156 -0.03 -19.20 3.95
N ARG A 157 0.61 -19.86 4.93
CA ARG A 157 1.91 -19.43 5.51
C ARG A 157 3.03 -19.21 4.49
N GLY A 158 2.99 -19.91 3.35
CA GLY A 158 3.93 -19.70 2.24
C GLY A 158 3.81 -18.32 1.57
N ALA A 159 2.74 -17.57 1.89
CA ALA A 159 2.54 -16.19 1.46
C ALA A 159 3.33 -15.17 2.29
N LEU A 160 3.79 -15.56 3.47
CA LEU A 160 4.61 -14.73 4.34
C LEU A 160 6.07 -14.80 3.89
N THR A 161 6.46 -13.82 3.07
CA THR A 161 7.77 -13.79 2.41
C THR A 161 8.57 -12.54 2.79
N GLY A 162 9.89 -12.58 2.61
CA GLY A 162 10.79 -11.46 2.92
C GLY A 162 11.80 -11.79 4.01
N LYS A 163 12.71 -10.86 4.26
CA LYS A 163 13.75 -11.03 5.28
C LYS A 163 13.13 -11.08 6.67
N VAL A 164 13.42 -12.12 7.43
CA VAL A 164 13.00 -12.26 8.83
C VAL A 164 14.07 -11.63 9.73
N PRO A 165 13.77 -10.54 10.46
CA PRO A 165 14.70 -9.97 11.43
C PRO A 165 14.92 -10.93 12.62
N PRO A 166 16.03 -10.79 13.36
CA PRO A 166 16.23 -11.57 14.59
C PRO A 166 15.10 -11.32 15.60
N GLU A 167 14.58 -12.37 16.24
CA GLU A 167 13.48 -12.23 17.22
C GLU A 167 13.85 -11.30 18.39
N ALA A 168 15.13 -11.30 18.80
CA ALA A 168 15.62 -10.38 19.84
C ALA A 168 15.46 -8.90 19.45
N LEU A 169 15.60 -8.57 18.15
CA LEU A 169 15.38 -7.22 17.65
C LEU A 169 13.89 -6.85 17.68
N LEU A 170 13.01 -7.77 17.27
CA LEU A 170 11.56 -7.56 17.31
C LEU A 170 11.05 -7.39 18.75
N ASN A 171 11.57 -8.19 19.69
CA ASN A 171 11.24 -8.07 21.11
C ASN A 171 11.68 -6.73 21.69
N ARG A 172 12.86 -6.23 21.31
CA ARG A 172 13.33 -4.90 21.71
C ARG A 172 12.44 -3.79 21.17
N LEU A 173 12.04 -3.88 19.90
CA LEU A 173 11.15 -2.92 19.26
C LEU A 173 9.76 -2.89 19.93
N HIS A 174 9.22 -4.05 20.29
CA HIS A 174 7.97 -4.13 21.04
C HIS A 174 8.11 -3.50 22.44
N ALA A 175 9.16 -3.87 23.18
CA ALA A 175 9.41 -3.35 24.53
C ALA A 175 9.65 -1.83 24.53
N ALA A 176 10.36 -1.29 23.53
CA ALA A 176 10.57 0.14 23.36
C ALA A 176 9.24 0.89 23.13
N GLY A 177 8.36 0.33 22.29
CA GLY A 177 7.02 0.89 22.07
C GLY A 177 6.16 0.86 23.34
N ALA A 178 6.18 -0.25 24.07
CA ALA A 178 5.39 -0.44 25.29
C ALA A 178 5.80 0.49 26.45
N ARG A 179 7.06 0.94 26.48
CA ARG A 179 7.58 1.88 27.49
C ARG A 179 7.61 3.34 27.03
N ASP A 180 6.98 3.63 25.90
CA ASP A 180 6.91 4.98 25.30
C ASP A 180 8.30 5.60 24.98
N ALA A 181 9.28 4.76 24.62
CA ALA A 181 10.63 5.20 24.27
C ALA A 181 10.69 5.63 22.80
N VAL A 182 10.13 6.80 22.46
CA VAL A 182 9.95 7.31 21.08
C VAL A 182 11.21 7.15 20.22
N GLY A 183 12.36 7.71 20.65
CA GLY A 183 13.58 7.70 19.84
C GLY A 183 14.16 6.30 19.60
N GLU A 184 14.05 5.41 20.59
CA GLU A 184 14.50 4.02 20.45
C GLU A 184 13.54 3.22 19.56
N THR A 185 12.24 3.43 19.69
CA THR A 185 11.24 2.82 18.81
C THR A 185 11.48 3.18 17.36
N VAL A 186 11.74 4.45 17.06
CA VAL A 186 12.06 4.92 15.70
C VAL A 186 13.34 4.27 15.18
N LEU A 187 14.42 4.26 15.97
CA LEU A 187 15.69 3.65 15.56
C LEU A 187 15.54 2.14 15.29
N LEU A 188 14.85 1.41 16.16
CA LEU A 188 14.61 -0.02 16.02
C LEU A 188 13.68 -0.33 14.84
N ALA A 189 12.68 0.51 14.56
CA ALA A 189 11.82 0.37 13.39
C ALA A 189 12.61 0.52 12.08
N LEU A 190 13.57 1.46 12.04
CA LEU A 190 14.50 1.62 10.91
C LEU A 190 15.47 0.44 10.78
N ASP A 191 15.98 -0.11 11.89
CA ASP A 191 16.85 -1.30 11.87
C ASP A 191 16.09 -2.55 11.39
N VAL A 192 14.84 -2.72 11.85
CA VAL A 192 13.96 -3.82 11.43
C VAL A 192 13.65 -3.77 9.94
N THR A 193 13.35 -2.59 9.39
CA THR A 193 13.01 -2.44 7.96
C THR A 193 14.25 -2.42 7.07
N GLY A 194 15.35 -1.86 7.57
CA GLY A 194 16.64 -1.80 6.89
C GLY A 194 16.61 -0.99 5.59
N GLN A 195 17.75 -0.98 4.88
CA GLN A 195 17.92 -0.19 3.65
C GLN A 195 17.02 -0.62 2.49
N ALA A 196 16.59 -1.87 2.46
CA ALA A 196 15.69 -2.39 1.42
C ALA A 196 14.22 -2.01 1.67
N GLY A 197 13.91 -1.36 2.80
CA GLY A 197 12.60 -0.82 3.11
C GLY A 197 11.58 -1.86 3.60
N PRO A 198 10.41 -1.38 4.06
CA PRO A 198 9.42 -2.20 4.76
C PRO A 198 8.71 -3.24 3.86
N GLY A 199 8.80 -3.11 2.54
CA GLY A 199 8.28 -4.09 1.58
C GLY A 199 9.18 -5.31 1.38
N SER A 200 10.45 -5.23 1.78
CA SER A 200 11.45 -6.30 1.60
C SER A 200 11.50 -7.28 2.78
N VAL A 201 11.00 -6.85 3.94
CA VAL A 201 11.00 -7.64 5.17
C VAL A 201 9.73 -8.48 5.29
N HIS A 202 9.78 -9.45 6.17
CA HIS A 202 8.65 -10.32 6.47
C HIS A 202 7.45 -9.47 6.97
N PRO A 203 6.19 -9.70 6.51
CA PRO A 203 5.05 -8.85 6.84
C PRO A 203 4.83 -8.63 8.35
N ARG A 204 5.08 -9.66 9.18
CA ARG A 204 5.03 -9.56 10.65
C ARG A 204 5.99 -8.51 11.21
N ALA A 205 7.18 -8.37 10.62
CA ALA A 205 8.16 -7.39 11.04
C ALA A 205 7.70 -5.96 10.70
N SER A 206 7.17 -5.74 9.49
CA SER A 206 6.58 -4.45 9.11
C SER A 206 5.40 -4.09 10.01
N ALA A 207 4.51 -5.05 10.27
CA ALA A 207 3.38 -4.87 11.18
C ALA A 207 3.83 -4.56 12.61
N GLN A 208 4.88 -5.21 13.13
CA GLN A 208 5.44 -4.88 14.44
C GLN A 208 5.99 -3.46 14.50
N ALA A 209 6.71 -3.01 13.46
CA ALA A 209 7.19 -1.64 13.38
C ALA A 209 6.05 -0.62 13.35
N VAL A 210 5.01 -0.87 12.54
CA VAL A 210 3.80 -0.06 12.51
C VAL A 210 3.14 0.01 13.88
N ALA A 211 2.89 -1.13 14.53
CA ALA A 211 2.25 -1.19 15.84
C ALA A 211 3.08 -0.48 16.93
N SER A 212 4.40 -0.65 16.93
CA SER A 212 5.29 0.02 17.89
C SER A 212 5.33 1.54 17.67
N LEU A 213 5.35 2.02 16.42
CA LEU A 213 5.28 3.46 16.12
C LEU A 213 3.95 4.07 16.60
N ARG A 214 2.83 3.37 16.40
CA ARG A 214 1.53 3.81 16.93
C ARG A 214 1.50 3.86 18.46
N ALA A 215 2.11 2.87 19.12
CA ALA A 215 2.16 2.81 20.57
C ALA A 215 2.84 4.04 21.20
N VAL A 216 3.77 4.68 20.48
CA VAL A 216 4.46 5.92 20.90
C VAL A 216 3.87 7.19 20.29
N GLY A 217 2.65 7.12 19.75
CA GLY A 217 1.91 8.28 19.22
C GLY A 217 2.27 8.71 17.79
N LEU A 218 3.13 7.97 17.07
CA LEU A 218 3.54 8.27 15.69
C LEU A 218 2.59 7.64 14.65
N GLU A 219 1.31 8.01 14.72
CA GLU A 219 0.25 7.42 13.88
C GLU A 219 0.45 7.74 12.38
N SER A 220 0.90 8.95 12.05
CA SER A 220 1.14 9.35 10.66
C SER A 220 2.27 8.55 10.03
N GLU A 221 3.38 8.41 10.75
CA GLU A 221 4.56 7.65 10.33
C GLU A 221 4.23 6.16 10.23
N ALA A 222 3.48 5.62 11.19
CA ALA A 222 3.03 4.23 11.15
C ALA A 222 2.17 3.94 9.91
N ARG A 223 1.24 4.83 9.57
CA ARG A 223 0.41 4.69 8.35
C ARG A 223 1.24 4.79 7.09
N ARG A 224 2.18 5.74 7.03
CA ARG A 224 3.09 5.88 5.89
C ARG A 224 3.94 4.62 5.71
N LEU A 225 4.48 4.07 6.79
CA LEU A 225 5.26 2.84 6.77
C LEU A 225 4.42 1.63 6.32
N ALA A 226 3.18 1.53 6.83
CA ALA A 226 2.25 0.48 6.41
C ALA A 226 1.91 0.60 4.93
N LEU A 227 1.70 1.82 4.44
CA LEU A 227 1.41 2.07 3.04
C LEU A 227 2.59 1.67 2.15
N GLU A 228 3.81 2.09 2.47
CA GLU A 228 5.02 1.71 1.76
C GLU A 228 5.20 0.18 1.71
N ALA A 229 4.97 -0.49 2.85
CA ALA A 229 5.05 -1.95 2.94
C ALA A 229 4.03 -2.63 2.01
N LEU A 230 2.79 -2.17 2.00
CA LEU A 230 1.72 -2.78 1.22
C LEU A 230 1.83 -2.46 -0.27
N MET A 231 2.22 -1.23 -0.63
CA MET A 231 2.46 -0.82 -2.01
C MET A 231 3.53 -1.68 -2.69
N ALA A 232 4.58 -2.04 -1.96
CA ALA A 232 5.63 -2.93 -2.44
C ALA A 232 5.11 -4.34 -2.79
N ARG A 233 4.01 -4.78 -2.17
CA ARG A 233 3.34 -6.07 -2.42
C ARG A 233 2.22 -5.99 -3.46
N SER A 234 1.73 -4.79 -3.74
CA SER A 234 0.67 -4.56 -4.74
C SER A 234 1.22 -4.43 -6.15
N SER A 235 0.60 -5.16 -7.08
CA SER A 235 0.80 -5.05 -8.53
C SER A 235 -0.07 -3.98 -9.20
N ALA A 236 -1.14 -3.53 -8.53
CA ALA A 236 -2.10 -2.61 -9.12
C ALA A 236 -1.46 -1.30 -9.57
N GLY A 237 -1.79 -0.87 -10.79
CA GLY A 237 -1.33 0.39 -11.36
C GLY A 237 0.16 0.46 -11.73
N ARG A 238 0.90 -0.66 -11.75
CA ARG A 238 2.33 -0.68 -12.12
C ARG A 238 2.62 -0.62 -13.63
N GLY A 239 1.61 -0.73 -14.48
CA GLY A 239 1.76 -0.67 -15.95
C GLY A 239 1.21 -1.88 -16.66
#